data_AF-A0A7C0Z3E5-F1
#
_entry.id   AF-A0A7C0Z3E5-F1
#
_cell.length_a   1.000
_cell.length_b   1.000
_cell.length_c   1.000
_cell.angle_alpha   90.00
_cell.angle_beta   90.00
_cell.angle_gamma   90.00
#
_symmetry.space_group_name_H-M   'P 1'
#
loop_
_entity.id
_entity.type
_entity.pdbx_description
1 polymer ?
#
loop_
_entity_poly.entity_id
_entity_poly.type
_entity_poly.pdbx_seq_one_letter_code
_entity_poly.pdbx_strand_id
1 'polypeptide(L)'
;VAKAMALDGLYGQLPLHSRTSQYGQLLYAERVLPDGERQRIREIVKEIQTGVFAREWSLEQRLGYPVFRKLWERALRHPINEAERRLRKLVSIRLP
;
A
#
# COMPACT_ATOMS: atom_id res chain seq x y z
N VAL A 1 -8.55 -11.59 -3.47
CA VAL A 1 -7.19 -11.13 -3.83
C VAL A 1 -6.31 -11.00 -2.60
N ALA A 2 -6.35 -9.93 -1.79
CA ALA A 2 -5.40 -9.76 -0.67
C ALA A 2 -5.29 -10.96 0.30
N LYS A 3 -6.41 -11.56 0.69
CA LYS A 3 -6.42 -12.80 1.51
C LYS A 3 -5.72 -13.97 0.80
N ALA A 4 -6.02 -14.20 -0.48
CA ALA A 4 -5.40 -15.26 -1.28
C ALA A 4 -3.90 -14.98 -1.52
N MET A 5 -3.50 -13.72 -1.76
CA MET A 5 -2.09 -13.35 -1.84
C MET A 5 -1.32 -13.66 -0.56
N ALA A 6 -1.92 -13.45 0.61
CA ALA A 6 -1.28 -13.73 1.88
C ALA A 6 -1.09 -15.24 2.12
N LEU A 7 -2.01 -16.07 1.61
CA LEU A 7 -1.99 -17.52 1.80
C LEU A 7 -1.16 -18.23 0.72
N ASP A 8 -1.34 -17.84 -0.54
CA ASP A 8 -0.85 -18.57 -1.72
C ASP A 8 0.23 -17.79 -2.50
N GLY A 9 0.48 -16.52 -2.13
CA GLY A 9 1.45 -15.66 -2.80
C GLY A 9 0.90 -14.92 -4.03
N LEU A 10 1.69 -13.96 -4.55
CA LEU A 10 1.29 -13.06 -5.64
C LEU A 10 0.85 -13.80 -6.91
N TYR A 11 1.59 -14.84 -7.30
CA TYR A 11 1.29 -15.67 -8.47
C TYR A 11 0.55 -16.96 -8.12
N GLY A 12 0.70 -17.49 -6.90
CA GLY A 12 0.02 -18.73 -6.50
C GLY A 12 -1.50 -18.58 -6.35
N GLN A 13 -2.00 -17.36 -6.17
CA GLN A 13 -3.46 -17.08 -6.21
C GLN A 13 -4.06 -17.14 -7.63
N LEU A 14 -3.26 -17.14 -8.70
CA LEU A 14 -3.76 -17.01 -10.08
C LEU A 14 -4.78 -18.10 -10.49
N PRO A 15 -4.63 -19.38 -10.08
CA PRO A 15 -5.64 -20.39 -10.37
C PRO A 15 -7.04 -20.08 -9.83
N LEU A 16 -7.16 -19.17 -8.84
CA LEU A 16 -8.43 -18.72 -8.28
C LEU A 16 -9.10 -17.62 -9.10
N HIS A 17 -8.43 -17.09 -10.13
CA HIS A 17 -8.91 -15.98 -10.97
C HIS A 17 -9.48 -16.50 -12.29
N SER A 18 -10.26 -15.68 -12.99
CA SER A 18 -10.69 -15.99 -14.37
C SER A 18 -9.51 -15.98 -15.35
N ARG A 19 -9.61 -16.73 -16.46
CA ARG A 19 -8.57 -16.76 -17.52
C ARG A 19 -8.23 -15.36 -18.05
N THR A 20 -9.23 -14.48 -18.17
CA THR A 20 -9.02 -13.07 -18.56
C THR A 20 -8.16 -12.32 -17.55
N SER A 21 -8.41 -12.49 -16.24
CA SER A 21 -7.61 -11.87 -15.19
C SER A 21 -6.18 -12.43 -15.14
N GLN A 22 -6.03 -13.75 -15.32
CA GLN A 22 -4.72 -14.40 -15.38
C GLN A 22 -3.89 -13.85 -16.56
N TYR A 23 -4.46 -13.83 -17.76
CA TYR A 23 -3.80 -13.31 -18.96
C TYR A 23 -3.40 -11.84 -18.79
N GLY A 24 -4.32 -11.01 -18.29
CA GLY A 24 -4.03 -9.59 -18.02
C GLY A 24 -2.91 -9.39 -17.00
N GLN A 25 -2.92 -10.14 -15.90
CA GLN A 25 -1.87 -10.04 -14.89
C GLN A 25 -0.51 -10.50 -15.44
N LEU A 26 -0.45 -11.61 -16.19
CA LEU A 26 0.79 -12.10 -16.79
C LEU A 26 1.35 -11.16 -17.86
N LEU A 27 0.48 -10.53 -18.67
CA LEU A 27 0.90 -9.63 -19.74
C LEU A 27 1.31 -8.24 -19.23
N TYR A 28 0.62 -7.74 -18.21
CA TYR A 28 0.76 -6.35 -17.77
C TYR A 28 1.50 -6.17 -16.44
N ALA A 29 1.78 -7.23 -15.67
CA ALA A 29 2.48 -7.10 -14.38
C ALA A 29 3.80 -6.32 -14.51
N GLU A 30 4.58 -6.57 -15.57
CA GLU A 30 5.85 -5.87 -15.82
C GLU A 30 5.65 -4.41 -16.27
N ARG A 31 4.52 -4.08 -16.91
CA ARG A 31 4.24 -2.71 -17.39
C ARG A 31 3.72 -1.78 -16.31
N VAL A 32 3.04 -2.35 -15.31
CA VAL A 32 2.42 -1.59 -14.22
C VAL A 32 3.43 -1.20 -13.15
N LEU A 33 4.52 -1.96 -13.00
CA LEU A 33 5.60 -1.61 -12.10
C LEU A 33 6.52 -0.58 -12.77
N PRO A 34 6.67 0.64 -12.22
CA PRO A 34 7.54 1.64 -12.81
C PRO A 34 9.00 1.17 -12.80
N ASP A 35 9.73 1.50 -13.86
CA ASP A 35 11.18 1.40 -13.86
C ASP A 35 11.74 2.19 -12.67
N GLY A 36 12.61 1.56 -11.89
CA GLY A 36 13.22 2.15 -10.70
C GLY A 36 12.48 1.92 -9.37
N GLU A 37 11.31 1.28 -9.35
CA GLU A 37 10.61 0.97 -8.08
C GLU A 37 11.46 0.11 -7.15
N ARG A 38 12.15 -0.90 -7.70
CA ARG A 38 13.09 -1.74 -6.95
C ARG A 38 14.23 -0.93 -6.33
N GLN A 39 14.68 0.12 -7.01
CA GLN A 39 15.77 0.97 -6.52
C GLN A 39 15.28 1.85 -5.37
N ARG A 40 14.10 2.48 -5.50
CA ARG A 40 13.46 3.24 -4.42
C ARG A 40 13.25 2.38 -3.17
N ILE A 41 12.76 1.15 -3.32
CA ILE A 41 12.57 0.23 -2.20
C ILE A 41 13.91 -0.10 -1.53
N ARG A 42 14.98 -0.34 -2.30
CA ARG A 42 16.32 -0.60 -1.74
C ARG A 42 16.86 0.60 -0.96
N GLU A 43 16.63 1.81 -1.44
CA GLU A 43 17.04 3.05 -0.77
C GLU A 43 16.31 3.21 0.56
N ILE A 44 14.98 3.04 0.57
CA ILE A 44 14.18 3.06 1.81
C ILE A 44 14.67 2.00 2.80
N VAL A 45 14.92 0.77 2.33
CA VAL A 45 15.45 -0.31 3.19
C VAL A 45 16.83 0.06 3.75
N LYS A 46 17.70 0.67 2.94
CA LYS A 46 19.00 1.16 3.39
C LYS A 46 18.87 2.25 4.45
N GLU A 47 17.96 3.21 4.29
CA GLU A 47 17.69 4.26 5.29
C GLU A 47 17.21 3.67 6.62
N ILE A 48 16.39 2.63 6.57
CA ILE A 48 15.96 1.87 7.76
C ILE A 48 17.16 1.17 8.41
N GLN A 49 17.92 0.38 7.64
CA GLN A 49 19.04 -0.43 8.16
C GLN A 49 20.19 0.41 8.70
N THR A 50 20.45 1.59 8.12
CA THR A 50 21.50 2.53 8.56
C THR A 50 21.02 3.47 9.68
N GLY A 51 19.77 3.30 10.14
CA GLY A 51 19.17 4.07 11.22
C GLY A 51 18.85 5.53 10.88
N VAL A 52 18.85 5.92 9.60
CA VAL A 52 18.40 7.25 9.15
C VAL A 52 16.95 7.46 9.60
N PHE A 53 16.08 6.51 9.24
CA PHE A 53 14.67 6.55 9.65
C PHE A 53 14.50 6.61 11.18
N ALA A 54 15.30 5.83 11.92
CA ALA A 54 15.22 5.81 13.38
C ALA A 54 15.60 7.16 14.00
N ARG A 55 16.61 7.85 13.46
CA ARG A 55 17.00 9.20 13.91
C ARG A 55 15.93 10.24 13.59
N GLU A 56 15.38 10.21 12.38
CA GLU A 56 14.27 11.09 11.99
C GLU A 56 13.05 10.88 12.88
N TRP A 57 12.65 9.62 13.11
CA TRP A 57 11.53 9.29 13.98
C TRP A 57 11.75 9.69 15.44
N SER A 58 12.98 9.54 15.97
CA SER A 58 13.28 9.99 17.32
C SER A 58 13.21 11.52 17.44
N LEU A 59 13.65 12.26 16.42
CA LEU A 59 13.55 13.72 16.41
C LEU A 59 12.08 14.16 16.33
N GLU A 60 11.29 13.54 15.46
CA GLU A 60 9.86 13.80 15.31
C GLU A 60 9.09 13.61 16.62
N GLN A 61 9.41 12.55 17.38
CA GLN A 61 8.85 12.31 18.72
C GLN A 61 9.24 13.43 19.71
N ARG A 62 10.52 13.83 19.75
CA ARG A 62 11.00 14.92 20.63
C ARG A 62 10.35 16.27 20.31
N LEU A 63 10.01 16.50 19.05
CA LEU A 63 9.35 17.71 18.58
C LEU A 63 7.82 17.67 18.69
N GLY A 64 7.23 16.57 19.18
CA GLY A 64 5.79 16.47 19.39
C GLY A 64 4.98 16.21 18.10
N TYR A 65 5.56 15.50 17.13
CA TYR A 65 4.90 14.98 15.93
C TYR A 65 4.39 16.01 14.89
N PRO A 66 5.10 17.11 14.57
CA PRO A 66 4.61 18.11 13.63
C PRO A 66 4.48 17.61 12.18
N VAL A 67 5.42 16.81 11.68
CA VAL A 67 5.39 16.23 10.33
C VAL A 67 4.37 15.09 10.28
N PHE A 68 4.39 14.21 11.27
CA PHE A 68 3.47 13.07 11.35
C PHE A 68 2.00 13.55 11.35
N ARG A 69 1.66 14.59 12.12
CA ARG A 69 0.30 15.17 12.12
C ARG A 69 -0.09 15.72 10.73
N LYS A 70 0.83 16.42 10.04
CA LYS A 70 0.57 16.89 8.67
C LYS A 70 0.34 15.75 7.69
N LEU A 71 1.14 14.69 7.77
CA LEU A 71 0.96 13.48 6.94
C LEU A 71 -0.38 12.81 7.24
N TRP A 72 -0.73 12.69 8.52
CA TRP A 72 -2.01 12.11 8.97
C TRP A 72 -3.20 12.91 8.44
N GLU A 73 -3.20 14.22 8.60
CA GLU A 73 -4.26 15.08 8.08
C GLU A 73 -4.39 14.99 6.56
N ARG A 74 -3.27 14.97 5.84
CA ARG A 74 -3.27 14.79 4.38
C ARG A 74 -3.90 13.45 4.00
N ALA A 75 -3.57 12.38 4.70
CA ALA A 75 -4.16 11.06 4.47
C ALA A 75 -5.67 11.07 4.70
N LEU A 76 -6.15 11.69 5.80
CA LEU A 76 -7.58 11.81 6.10
C LEU A 76 -8.35 12.69 5.10
N ARG A 77 -7.69 13.71 4.54
CA ARG A 77 -8.27 14.58 3.50
C ARG A 77 -8.32 13.94 2.10
N HIS A 78 -7.75 12.75 1.91
CA HIS A 78 -7.74 12.11 0.59
C HIS A 78 -9.19 11.83 0.11
N PRO A 79 -9.55 12.17 -1.14
CA PRO A 79 -10.92 12.03 -1.66
C PRO A 79 -11.49 10.60 -1.58
N ILE A 80 -10.61 9.59 -1.56
CA ILE A 80 -11.02 8.18 -1.41
C ILE A 80 -11.84 7.95 -0.15
N ASN A 81 -11.51 8.64 0.95
CA ASN A 81 -12.18 8.44 2.23
C ASN A 81 -13.64 8.90 2.16
N GLU A 82 -13.94 9.94 1.38
CA GLU A 82 -15.31 10.37 1.18
C GLU A 82 -16.07 9.42 0.28
N ALA A 83 -15.47 8.98 -0.83
CA ALA A 83 -16.05 7.99 -1.72
C ALA A 83 -16.40 6.69 -0.96
N GLU A 84 -15.49 6.21 -0.12
CA GLU A 84 -15.72 5.05 0.75
C GLU A 84 -16.84 5.26 1.76
N ARG A 85 -16.91 6.43 2.41
CA ARG A 85 -18.02 6.74 3.34
C ARG A 85 -19.37 6.73 2.64
N ARG A 86 -19.45 7.27 1.42
CA ARG A 86 -20.68 7.23 0.61
C ARG A 86 -21.03 5.80 0.24
N LEU A 87 -20.05 5.04 -0.27
CA LEU A 87 -20.24 3.65 -0.65
C LEU A 87 -20.76 2.81 0.53
N ARG A 88 -20.14 2.91 1.72
CA ARG A 88 -20.54 2.17 2.93
C ARG A 88 -21.98 2.42 3.37
N LYS A 89 -22.58 3.57 3.02
CA LYS A 89 -24.01 3.83 3.30
C LYS A 89 -24.94 3.12 2.31
N LEU A 90 -24.45 2.88 1.10
CA LEU A 90 -25.22 2.24 0.01
C LEU A 90 -25.14 0.71 0.06
N VAL A 91 -24.09 0.16 0.69
CA VAL A 91 -23.86 -1.28 0.75
C VAL A 91 -23.89 -1.77 2.19
N SER A 92 -24.68 -2.82 2.46
CA SER A 92 -24.62 -3.54 3.74
C SER A 92 -23.51 -4.58 3.68
N ILE A 93 -22.26 -4.14 3.75
CA ILE A 93 -21.12 -5.06 3.87
C ILE A 93 -20.89 -5.33 5.34
N ARG A 94 -21.36 -6.48 5.83
CA ARG A 94 -20.80 -7.11 7.03
C ARG A 94 -19.51 -7.81 6.63
N LEU A 95 -18.39 -7.28 7.09
CA LEU A 95 -17.15 -8.05 7.04
C LEU A 95 -17.31 -9.24 8.00
N PRO A 96 -17.03 -10.48 7.57
CA PRO A 96 -17.02 -11.64 8.45
C PRO A 96 -15.95 -11.52 9.53
#